data_AF-A0A3F3Q6E1-F1
#
_entry.id   AF-A0A3F3Q6E1-F1
#
_cell.length_a   1.000
_cell.length_b   1.000
_cell.length_c   1.000
_cell.angle_alpha   90.00
_cell.angle_beta   90.00
_cell.angle_gamma   90.00
#
_symmetry.space_group_name_H-M   'P 1'
#
loop_
_entity.id
_entity.type
_entity.pdbx_description
1 polymer ?
#
loop_
_entity_poly.entity_id
_entity_poly.type
_entity_poly.pdbx_seq_one_letter_code
_entity_poly.pdbx_strand_id
1 'polypeptide(L)'
;MYMKEIYTDSTPSTLHTFIQQNPLGVLTTAIPSSTHPLLQSTHIPWVLDIPPPSTADNSNTVKLRGHIARANPQCAAILDSLATQPESILPTEVLILFTSPYHSYITPHFYTTTKPLTGKVAPTWNYAAVQVYGCARIYNPRSEGELGEQASMFLDTQHRY
;
A
#
# COMPACT_ATOMS: atom_id res chain seq x y z
N MET A 1 9.68 -16.13 -2.86
CA MET A 1 9.02 -17.34 -3.41
C MET A 1 8.84 -17.18 -4.90
N TYR A 2 8.71 -18.28 -5.64
CA TYR A 2 8.48 -18.23 -7.07
C TYR A 2 7.02 -17.79 -7.36
N MET A 3 6.84 -16.65 -8.01
CA MET A 3 5.52 -16.11 -8.40
C MET A 3 5.12 -16.66 -9.77
N LYS A 4 4.44 -17.81 -9.78
CA LYS A 4 3.79 -18.32 -11.00
C LYS A 4 2.45 -17.61 -11.19
N GLU A 5 2.07 -17.40 -12.46
CA GLU A 5 0.78 -16.80 -12.84
C GLU A 5 -0.43 -17.49 -12.20
N ILE A 6 -0.40 -18.81 -12.04
CA ILE A 6 -1.46 -19.60 -11.37
C ILE A 6 -1.67 -19.23 -9.89
N TYR A 7 -0.75 -18.49 -9.28
CA TYR A 7 -0.84 -18.01 -7.89
C TYR A 7 -1.06 -16.49 -7.81
N THR A 8 -1.31 -15.83 -8.95
CA THR A 8 -1.55 -14.40 -9.05
C THR A 8 -3.00 -14.16 -9.47
N ASP A 9 -3.68 -13.25 -8.79
CA ASP A 9 -4.97 -12.71 -9.22
C ASP A 9 -4.80 -11.21 -9.53
N SER A 10 -5.18 -10.80 -10.74
CA SER A 10 -5.10 -9.41 -11.20
C SER A 10 -6.48 -8.76 -11.33
N THR A 11 -7.54 -9.42 -10.87
CA THR A 11 -8.93 -8.94 -10.98
C THR A 11 -9.14 -7.76 -10.03
N PRO A 12 -9.48 -6.55 -10.52
CA PRO A 12 -9.58 -5.36 -9.67
C PRO A 12 -10.53 -5.51 -8.48
N SER A 13 -11.69 -6.15 -8.67
CA SER A 13 -12.65 -6.39 -7.58
C SER A 13 -12.10 -7.31 -6.49
N THR A 14 -11.34 -8.36 -6.84
CA THR A 14 -10.66 -9.23 -5.87
C THR A 14 -9.63 -8.43 -5.09
N LEU A 15 -8.80 -7.64 -5.78
CA LEU A 15 -7.76 -6.81 -5.18
C LEU A 15 -8.34 -5.76 -4.23
N HIS A 16 -9.41 -5.07 -4.65
CA HIS A 16 -10.13 -4.10 -3.82
C HIS A 16 -10.70 -4.74 -2.56
N THR A 17 -11.35 -5.89 -2.70
CA THR A 17 -11.90 -6.66 -1.57
C THR A 17 -10.80 -7.06 -0.60
N PHE A 18 -9.66 -7.53 -1.11
CA PHE A 18 -8.51 -7.90 -0.29
C PHE A 18 -7.98 -6.72 0.51
N ILE A 19 -7.81 -5.55 -0.12
CA ILE A 19 -7.35 -4.32 0.54
C ILE A 19 -8.34 -3.90 1.64
N GLN A 20 -9.64 -3.92 1.35
CA GLN A 20 -10.68 -3.55 2.33
C GLN A 20 -10.71 -4.49 3.54
N GLN A 21 -10.44 -5.79 3.35
CA GLN A 21 -10.36 -6.78 4.43
C GLN A 21 -9.05 -6.73 5.21
N ASN A 22 -7.99 -6.17 4.62
CA ASN A 22 -6.66 -6.08 5.20
C ASN A 22 -6.14 -4.63 5.12
N PRO A 23 -6.80 -3.64 5.76
CA PRO A 23 -6.56 -2.22 5.48
C PRO A 23 -5.25 -1.66 6.05
N LEU A 24 -4.56 -2.40 6.92
CA LEU A 24 -3.25 -1.99 7.44
C LEU A 24 -2.16 -2.36 6.42
N GLY A 25 -1.76 -1.39 5.62
CA GLY A 25 -0.76 -1.55 4.56
C GLY A 25 0.57 -0.88 4.92
N VAL A 26 1.67 -1.38 4.36
CA VAL A 26 3.01 -0.82 4.57
C VAL A 26 3.36 0.09 3.40
N LEU A 27 3.48 1.40 3.65
CA LEU A 27 3.98 2.38 2.67
C LEU A 27 5.50 2.33 2.61
N THR A 28 6.06 1.95 1.47
CA THR A 28 7.49 1.99 1.18
C THR A 28 7.82 3.09 0.18
N THR A 29 8.77 3.95 0.54
CA THR A 29 9.28 5.04 -0.29
C THR A 29 10.79 4.89 -0.49
N ALA A 30 11.29 5.24 -1.68
CA ALA A 30 12.71 5.34 -2.00
C ALA A 30 13.07 6.81 -2.26
N ILE A 31 13.44 7.56 -1.22
CA ILE A 31 13.71 9.01 -1.29
C ILE A 31 15.15 9.27 -0.87
N PRO A 32 16.02 9.78 -1.78
CA PRO A 32 17.37 10.19 -1.41
C PRO A 32 17.34 11.27 -0.34
N SER A 33 18.10 11.07 0.75
CA SER A 33 18.21 12.01 1.86
C SER A 33 19.61 11.94 2.46
N SER A 34 20.15 13.08 2.91
CA SER A 34 21.41 13.14 3.65
C SER A 34 21.25 12.78 5.12
N THR A 35 20.02 12.82 5.64
CA THR A 35 19.70 12.64 7.07
C THR A 35 18.86 11.39 7.35
N HIS A 36 18.27 10.77 6.33
CA HIS A 36 17.41 9.59 6.45
C HIS A 36 17.84 8.46 5.51
N PRO A 37 17.53 7.19 5.83
CA PRO A 37 17.74 6.07 4.92
C PRO A 37 16.98 6.25 3.59
N LEU A 38 17.55 5.75 2.50
CA LEU A 38 16.93 5.77 1.17
C LEU A 38 15.57 5.06 1.16
N LEU A 39 15.52 3.83 1.68
CA LEU A 39 14.30 3.04 1.80
C LEU A 39 13.73 3.22 3.19
N GLN A 40 12.49 3.69 3.27
CA GLN A 40 11.74 3.83 4.51
C GLN A 40 10.39 3.16 4.37
N SER A 41 9.86 2.64 5.47
CA SER A 41 8.58 1.94 5.48
C SER A 41 7.79 2.21 6.76
N THR A 42 6.50 2.51 6.60
CA THR A 42 5.58 2.79 7.71
C THR A 42 4.27 2.03 7.50
N HIS A 43 3.77 1.40 8.57
CA HIS A 43 2.42 0.84 8.58
C HIS A 43 1.39 1.98 8.68
N ILE A 44 0.47 2.02 7.72
CA ILE A 44 -0.58 3.04 7.61
C ILE A 44 -1.93 2.33 7.50
N PRO A 45 -2.95 2.72 8.29
CA PRO A 45 -4.33 2.37 8.00
C PRO A 45 -4.78 3.06 6.71
N TRP A 46 -5.18 2.28 5.72
CA TRP A 46 -5.62 2.78 4.42
C TRP A 46 -7.13 2.70 4.25
N VAL A 47 -7.67 3.72 3.60
CA VAL A 47 -9.05 3.80 3.11
C VAL A 47 -9.00 3.67 1.59
N LEU A 48 -9.65 2.65 1.06
CA LEU A 48 -9.87 2.49 -0.37
C LEU A 48 -11.06 3.35 -0.80
N ASP A 49 -10.78 4.40 -1.55
CA ASP A 49 -11.74 5.37 -2.07
C ASP A 49 -12.11 5.01 -3.51
N ILE A 50 -13.28 4.38 -3.66
CA ILE A 50 -13.83 3.98 -4.96
C ILE A 50 -14.92 4.97 -5.31
N PRO A 51 -14.70 5.89 -6.27
CA PRO A 51 -15.73 6.82 -6.68
C PRO A 51 -16.91 6.08 -7.32
N PRO A 52 -18.16 6.57 -7.16
CA PRO A 52 -19.30 5.98 -7.83
C PRO A 52 -19.14 6.05 -9.35
N PRO A 53 -19.70 5.10 -10.11
CA PRO A 53 -19.64 5.14 -11.57
C PRO A 53 -20.36 6.40 -12.10
N SER A 54 -19.58 7.43 -12.43
CA SER A 54 -20.03 8.65 -13.11
C SER A 54 -20.00 8.49 -14.63
N THR A 55 -21.01 9.02 -15.32
CA THR A 55 -21.10 9.10 -16.79
C THR A 55 -20.35 10.29 -17.39
N ALA A 56 -19.77 11.17 -16.56
CA ALA A 56 -19.01 12.33 -16.99
C ALA A 56 -17.64 12.38 -16.27
N ASP A 57 -16.60 12.53 -17.11
CA ASP A 57 -15.17 12.63 -16.83
C ASP A 57 -14.37 11.37 -16.42
N ASN A 58 -13.21 11.26 -17.08
CA ASN A 58 -12.14 10.26 -16.88
C ASN A 58 -11.44 10.38 -15.50
N SER A 59 -12.09 10.95 -14.48
CA SER A 59 -11.52 11.17 -13.14
C SER A 59 -11.88 10.09 -12.12
N ASN A 60 -12.61 9.05 -12.52
CA ASN A 60 -13.00 7.89 -11.69
C ASN A 60 -11.85 6.93 -11.37
N THR A 61 -10.69 7.47 -10.98
CA THR A 61 -9.56 6.64 -10.55
C THR A 61 -9.76 6.28 -9.08
N VAL A 62 -9.69 4.98 -8.78
CA VAL A 62 -9.66 4.47 -7.41
C VAL A 62 -8.43 5.02 -6.69
N LYS A 63 -8.59 5.49 -5.45
CA LYS A 63 -7.52 6.08 -4.65
C LYS A 63 -7.33 5.34 -3.35
N LEU A 64 -6.09 5.24 -2.89
CA LEU A 64 -5.75 4.86 -1.52
C LEU A 64 -5.44 6.11 -0.72
N ARG A 65 -6.19 6.32 0.37
CA ARG A 65 -5.99 7.45 1.28
C ARG A 65 -5.55 6.95 2.64
N GLY A 66 -4.53 7.57 3.19
CA GLY A 66 -3.99 7.26 4.52
C GLY A 66 -3.35 8.51 5.08
N HIS A 67 -2.97 8.47 6.36
CA HIS A 67 -2.26 9.56 6.99
C HIS A 67 -1.03 9.04 7.72
N ILE A 68 0.01 9.87 7.74
CA ILE A 68 1.25 9.62 8.47
C ILE A 68 1.50 10.77 9.43
N ALA A 69 1.84 10.46 10.68
CA ALA A 69 2.13 11.49 11.66
C ALA A 69 3.36 12.30 11.22
N ARG A 70 3.32 13.63 11.39
CA ARG A 70 4.43 14.52 11.02
C ARG A 70 5.75 14.17 11.72
N ALA A 71 5.68 13.61 12.93
CA ALA A 71 6.84 13.18 13.70
C ALA A 71 7.51 11.90 13.15
N ASN A 72 6.89 11.21 12.18
CA ASN A 72 7.49 10.04 11.56
C ASN A 72 8.68 10.46 10.67
N PRO A 73 9.87 9.85 10.79
CA PRO A 73 11.04 10.15 9.96
C PRO A 73 10.77 10.05 8.44
N GLN A 74 9.92 9.11 8.02
CA GLN A 74 9.52 8.98 6.61
C GLN A 74 8.75 10.23 6.13
N CYS A 75 7.96 10.87 6.99
CA CYS A 75 7.28 12.11 6.67
C CYS A 75 8.28 13.26 6.44
N ALA A 76 9.35 13.34 7.25
CA ALA A 76 10.40 14.36 7.06
C ALA A 76 11.06 14.23 5.68
N ALA A 77 11.50 13.02 5.32
CA ALA A 77 12.11 12.78 4.00
C ALA A 77 11.13 13.06 2.83
N ILE A 78 9.84 12.71 2.98
CA ILE A 78 8.80 13.06 2.00
C ILE A 78 8.71 14.57 1.82
N LEU A 79 8.58 15.33 2.91
CA LEU A 79 8.43 16.79 2.85
C LEU A 79 9.67 17.47 2.28
N ASP A 80 10.87 17.01 2.64
CA ASP A 80 12.13 17.53 2.09
C ASP A 80 12.21 17.32 0.58
N SER A 81 11.77 16.17 0.07
CA SER A 81 11.75 15.88 -1.37
C SER A 81 10.77 16.76 -2.15
N LEU A 82 9.68 17.18 -1.51
CA LEU A 82 8.63 18.01 -2.10
C LEU A 82 8.92 19.50 -2.06
N ALA A 83 9.88 19.96 -1.25
CA ALA A 83 10.24 21.38 -1.15
C ALA A 83 10.64 22.01 -2.50
N THR A 84 11.01 21.17 -3.48
CA THR A 84 11.40 21.59 -4.83
C THR A 84 10.33 21.34 -5.90
N GLN A 85 9.15 20.83 -5.51
CA GLN A 85 8.11 20.34 -6.43
C GLN A 85 6.81 21.15 -6.30
N PRO A 86 6.25 21.68 -7.40
CA PRO A 86 5.04 22.49 -7.36
C PRO A 86 3.75 21.68 -7.09
N GLU A 87 3.70 20.39 -7.47
CA GLU A 87 2.44 19.63 -7.49
C GLU A 87 2.13 18.84 -6.21
N SER A 88 2.98 18.89 -5.18
CA SER A 88 2.86 18.04 -3.98
C SER A 88 2.74 16.54 -4.29
N ILE A 89 3.30 16.09 -5.42
CA ILE A 89 3.37 14.67 -5.82
C ILE A 89 4.82 14.22 -5.67
N LEU A 90 5.03 13.04 -5.09
CA LEU A 90 6.37 12.44 -5.05
C LEU A 90 6.87 12.17 -6.48
N PRO A 91 8.15 12.48 -6.79
CA PRO A 91 8.72 12.29 -8.12
C PRO A 91 8.99 10.82 -8.46
N THR A 92 9.00 9.94 -7.44
CA THR A 92 9.23 8.50 -7.57
C THR A 92 8.00 7.71 -7.16
N GLU A 93 7.86 6.54 -7.77
CA GLU A 93 6.82 5.58 -7.42
C GLU A 93 6.99 5.09 -5.97
N VAL A 94 5.86 4.83 -5.31
CA VAL A 94 5.80 4.21 -3.98
C VAL A 94 5.19 2.82 -4.10
N LEU A 95 5.54 1.96 -3.13
CA LEU A 95 4.91 0.65 -2.96
C LEU A 95 4.06 0.67 -1.70
N ILE A 96 2.83 0.14 -1.79
CA ILE A 96 2.02 -0.21 -0.63
C ILE A 96 1.81 -1.71 -0.62
N LEU A 97 2.25 -2.37 0.45
CA LEU A 97 2.08 -3.81 0.64
C LEU A 97 0.97 -4.09 1.66
N PHE A 98 -0.06 -4.80 1.24
CA PHE A 98 -1.10 -5.36 2.09
C PHE A 98 -0.88 -6.86 2.25
N THR A 99 -0.88 -7.37 3.47
CA THR A 99 -0.68 -8.79 3.75
C THR A 99 -1.85 -9.37 4.52
N SER A 100 -2.28 -10.56 4.14
CA SER A 100 -3.26 -11.34 4.90
C SER A 100 -2.66 -11.72 6.26
N PRO A 101 -3.41 -11.62 7.37
CA PRO A 101 -2.99 -12.17 8.66
C PRO A 101 -2.98 -13.70 8.64
N TYR A 102 -3.71 -14.32 7.70
CA TYR A 102 -3.73 -15.77 7.53
C TYR A 102 -2.58 -16.20 6.62
N HIS A 103 -1.55 -16.77 7.25
CA HIS A 103 -0.41 -17.37 6.56
C HIS A 103 0.17 -18.52 7.40
N SER A 104 0.78 -19.51 6.76
CA SER A 104 1.30 -20.67 7.48
C SER A 104 2.42 -21.38 6.73
N TYR A 105 3.39 -21.89 7.48
CA TYR A 105 4.34 -22.86 6.96
C TYR A 105 3.64 -24.17 6.59
N ILE A 106 3.92 -24.68 5.39
CA ILE A 106 3.42 -25.96 4.92
C ILE A 106 4.59 -26.95 4.91
N THR A 107 4.53 -27.90 5.84
CA THR A 107 5.54 -28.93 5.99
C THR A 107 5.43 -29.98 4.87
N PRO A 108 6.56 -30.46 4.33
CA PRO A 108 6.55 -31.52 3.34
C PRO A 108 5.93 -32.85 3.82
N HIS A 109 5.73 -33.01 5.14
CA HIS A 109 5.08 -34.18 5.72
C HIS A 109 3.62 -34.34 5.29
N PHE A 110 2.94 -33.26 4.89
CA PHE A 110 1.57 -33.33 4.39
C PHE A 110 1.47 -33.94 2.98
N TYR A 111 2.57 -34.03 2.23
CA TYR A 111 2.59 -34.64 0.90
C TYR A 111 2.76 -36.17 0.98
N THR A 112 1.78 -36.85 1.56
CA THR A 112 1.82 -38.28 1.86
C THR A 112 1.93 -39.17 0.61
N THR A 113 1.46 -38.69 -0.54
CA THR A 113 1.50 -39.42 -1.82
C THR A 113 2.72 -39.05 -2.66
N THR A 114 3.02 -37.77 -2.82
CA THR A 114 4.09 -37.28 -3.72
C THR A 114 5.50 -37.44 -3.12
N LYS A 115 5.65 -37.33 -1.80
CA LYS A 115 6.95 -37.45 -1.12
C LYS A 115 7.55 -38.84 -1.28
N PRO A 116 6.83 -39.96 -1.05
CA PRO A 116 7.39 -41.30 -1.28
C PRO A 116 7.62 -41.62 -2.75
N LEU A 117 6.78 -41.12 -3.66
CA LEU A 117 6.84 -41.45 -5.09
C LEU A 117 7.96 -40.74 -5.85
N THR A 118 8.21 -39.46 -5.55
CA THR A 118 9.11 -38.63 -6.37
C THR A 118 10.28 -38.05 -5.59
N GLY A 119 10.21 -37.99 -4.25
CA GLY A 119 11.19 -37.31 -3.40
C GLY A 119 11.29 -35.80 -3.60
N LYS A 120 10.62 -35.22 -4.61
CA LYS A 120 10.69 -33.80 -4.98
C LYS A 120 9.57 -33.00 -4.32
N VAL A 121 9.62 -32.90 -3.00
CA VAL A 121 8.74 -32.01 -2.23
C VAL A 121 9.58 -30.98 -1.49
N ALA A 122 9.30 -29.70 -1.71
CA ALA A 122 9.95 -28.60 -1.02
C ALA A 122 9.01 -28.04 0.06
N PRO A 123 9.54 -27.59 1.21
CA PRO A 123 8.74 -26.84 2.15
C PRO A 123 8.27 -25.54 1.50
N THR A 124 7.07 -25.10 1.87
CA THR A 124 6.50 -23.85 1.38
C THR A 124 5.83 -23.08 2.52
N TRP A 125 5.34 -21.90 2.22
CA TRP A 125 4.65 -20.96 3.08
C TRP A 125 3.45 -20.44 2.30
N ASN A 126 2.25 -20.73 2.78
CA ASN A 126 1.05 -20.18 2.19
C ASN A 126 0.84 -18.77 2.75
N TYR A 127 0.66 -17.80 1.86
CA TYR A 127 0.32 -16.42 2.20
C TYR A 127 -0.47 -15.81 1.04
N ALA A 128 -1.12 -14.69 1.33
CA ALA A 128 -1.73 -13.83 0.32
C ALA A 128 -1.31 -12.38 0.60
N ALA A 129 -1.02 -11.63 -0.46
CA ALA A 129 -0.62 -10.24 -0.37
C ALA A 129 -1.02 -9.49 -1.64
N VAL A 130 -1.30 -8.19 -1.49
CA VAL A 130 -1.53 -7.27 -2.61
C VAL A 130 -0.46 -6.18 -2.55
N GLN A 131 0.18 -5.95 -3.70
CA GLN A 131 1.11 -4.84 -3.90
C GLN A 131 0.44 -3.78 -4.76
N VAL A 132 0.43 -2.55 -4.29
CA VAL A 132 -0.07 -1.40 -5.03
C VAL A 132 1.10 -0.47 -5.31
N TYR A 133 1.27 -0.15 -6.59
CA TYR A 133 2.29 0.75 -7.08
C TYR A 133 1.64 2.03 -7.61
N GLY A 134 2.25 3.18 -7.39
CA GLY A 134 1.76 4.46 -7.91
C GLY A 134 2.49 5.68 -7.35
N CYS A 135 2.05 6.88 -7.72
CA CYS A 135 2.61 8.13 -7.23
C CYS A 135 1.78 8.69 -6.07
N ALA A 136 2.44 9.00 -4.93
CA ALA A 136 1.75 9.57 -3.78
C ALA A 136 1.61 11.09 -3.92
N ARG A 137 0.38 11.60 -3.82
CA ARG A 137 0.11 13.02 -3.61
C ARG A 137 -0.03 13.30 -2.12
N ILE A 138 0.71 14.29 -1.63
CA ILE A 138 0.77 14.64 -0.22
C ILE A 138 -0.11 15.85 0.04
N TYR A 139 -0.98 15.73 1.04
CA TYR A 139 -1.84 16.80 1.51
C TYR A 139 -1.40 17.19 2.92
N ASN A 140 -1.17 18.48 3.14
CA ASN A 140 -0.80 19.01 4.45
C ASN A 140 -1.97 19.85 4.98
N PRO A 141 -2.59 19.52 6.13
CA PRO A 141 -3.69 20.30 6.67
C PRO A 141 -3.30 21.75 7.03
N ARG A 142 -2.00 22.04 7.14
CA ARG A 142 -1.48 23.41 7.34
C ARG A 142 -1.22 24.16 6.03
N SER A 143 -1.42 23.53 4.87
CA SER A 143 -1.34 24.23 3.58
C SER A 143 -2.58 25.08 3.36
N GLU A 144 -2.40 26.23 2.72
CA GLU A 144 -3.52 27.11 2.35
C GLU A 144 -4.27 26.55 1.13
N GLY A 145 -5.56 26.89 1.04
CA GLY A 145 -6.42 26.49 -0.08
C GLY A 145 -6.93 25.06 0.00
N GLU A 146 -7.38 24.56 -1.16
CA GLU A 146 -8.17 23.33 -1.27
C GLU A 146 -7.46 22.08 -0.73
N LEU A 147 -6.13 21.98 -0.87
CA LEU A 147 -5.35 20.83 -0.39
C LEU A 147 -5.37 20.70 1.14
N GLY A 148 -5.33 21.82 1.87
CA GLY A 148 -5.38 21.84 3.33
C GLY A 148 -6.78 21.51 3.86
N GLU A 149 -7.81 22.01 3.20
CA GLU A 149 -9.21 21.70 3.51
C GLU A 149 -9.51 20.21 3.29
N GLN A 150 -9.11 19.64 2.16
CA GLN A 150 -9.28 18.21 1.87
C GLN A 150 -8.54 17.33 2.90
N ALA A 151 -7.32 17.71 3.30
CA ALA A 151 -6.57 16.99 4.33
C ALA A 151 -7.31 17.00 5.67
N SER A 152 -7.79 18.17 6.09
CA SER A 152 -8.47 18.36 7.38
C SER A 152 -9.79 17.59 7.40
N MET A 153 -10.58 17.68 6.33
CA MET A 153 -11.81 16.90 6.16
C MET A 153 -11.55 15.40 6.25
N PHE A 154 -10.51 14.90 5.58
CA PHE A 154 -10.16 13.48 5.66
C PHE A 154 -9.81 13.07 7.10
N LEU A 155 -8.95 13.83 7.79
CA LEU A 155 -8.57 13.53 9.18
C LEU A 155 -9.78 13.54 10.12
N ASP A 156 -10.69 14.49 9.96
CA ASP A 156 -11.92 14.56 10.75
C ASP A 156 -12.79 13.31 10.59
N THR A 157 -12.83 12.69 9.40
CA THR A 157 -13.55 11.41 9.22
C THR A 157 -12.89 10.25 9.96
N GLN A 158 -11.58 10.30 10.18
CA GLN A 158 -10.83 9.22 10.83
C GLN A 158 -10.88 9.32 12.36
N HIS A 159 -11.02 10.53 12.91
CA HIS A 159 -11.08 10.76 14.36
C HIS A 159 -12.48 10.57 14.98
N ARG A 160 -13.52 10.34 14.17
CA ARG A 160 -14.92 10.22 14.62
C ARG A 160 -15.32 8.81 15.10
N TYR A 161 -14.35 7.94 15.36
CA TYR A 161 -14.57 6.58 15.90
C TYR A 161 -13.81 6.39 17.21
#